data_AF-A0A7K0P9X6-F1
#
_entry.id   AF-A0A7K0P9X6-F1
#
_cell.length_a   1.000
_cell.length_b   1.000
_cell.length_c   1.000
_cell.angle_alpha   90.00
_cell.angle_beta   90.00
_cell.angle_gamma   90.00
#
_symmetry.space_group_name_H-M   'P 1'
#
loop_
_entity.id
_entity.type
_entity.pdbx_description
1 polymer ?
#
loop_
_entity_poly.entity_id
_entity_poly.type
_entity_poly.pdbx_seq_one_letter_code
_entity_poly.pdbx_strand_id
1 'polypeptide(L)'
;MVAEAQSVADRIATFLQAAGIEVSVVGNDLELNGQRISLRVLSGQRVEQRTLNAVVARYFSDRLLEAAQASLEHPRDGLELRHQPKSPVVEVRYRGSNVAFVSAAGWTSPSNERSGVGNFLTTGTQWEELRVLAGLEPAEGLATDTAPKGEAAASAPKARRPPIRDGVGFNHYDFPFDLSTEVRDLAESASAKIRTGRSLAFGHAVHMRGASGFELTFAPIAAPRGRPEVEVVFVEEAVAQAFRMRVSAIGDPLPVWAPEATTEHERLARGWALALVAFAELTCPPTLDHLRASPCTSGGSRQASSTAPGRSGVSSRTTDPERRMSREPSGRRRTFEPTGETARWLASYVAGHRRKLQAGQEASASAAANAATIGIALRSGETWVSPHTRGVPPGIRLHFAWNAPKAFSDPRAGAVARARGVQA
;
A
#
# COMPACT_ATOMS: atom_id res chain seq x y z
N MET A 1 -11.74 -10.74 40.90
CA MET A 1 -12.17 -11.72 39.89
C MET A 1 -11.72 -11.20 38.53
N VAL A 2 -10.64 -11.76 37.99
CA VAL A 2 -10.14 -11.41 36.66
C VAL A 2 -10.96 -12.26 35.69
N ALA A 3 -11.73 -11.62 34.81
CA ALA A 3 -12.40 -12.34 33.73
C ALA A 3 -11.32 -13.03 32.90
N GLU A 4 -11.33 -14.36 32.86
CA GLU A 4 -10.45 -15.14 31.99
C GLU A 4 -10.61 -14.62 30.56
N ALA A 5 -9.52 -14.16 29.97
CA ALA A 5 -9.53 -13.71 28.59
C ALA A 5 -9.88 -14.91 27.71
N GLN A 6 -11.12 -14.95 27.21
CA GLN A 6 -11.59 -15.99 26.31
C GLN A 6 -10.59 -16.15 25.15
N SER A 7 -10.25 -17.39 24.77
CA SER A 7 -9.25 -17.58 23.73
C SER A 7 -9.78 -17.10 22.37
N VAL A 8 -8.89 -16.80 21.42
CA VAL A 8 -9.28 -16.47 20.03
C VAL A 8 -10.05 -17.64 19.40
N ALA A 9 -9.66 -18.87 19.73
CA ALA A 9 -10.34 -20.07 19.27
C ALA A 9 -11.78 -20.13 19.78
N ASP A 10 -12.01 -19.85 21.06
CA ASP A 10 -13.36 -19.83 21.65
C ASP A 10 -14.24 -18.77 21.00
N ARG A 11 -13.71 -17.58 20.70
CA ARG A 11 -14.51 -16.51 20.05
C ARG A 11 -14.86 -16.86 18.61
N ILE A 12 -13.91 -17.40 17.85
CA ILE A 12 -14.19 -17.87 16.48
C ILE A 12 -15.17 -19.04 16.50
N ALA A 13 -14.99 -20.00 17.40
CA ALA A 13 -15.91 -21.13 17.56
C ALA A 13 -17.32 -20.63 17.92
N THR A 14 -17.45 -19.72 18.88
CA THR A 14 -18.73 -19.10 19.26
C THR A 14 -19.38 -18.43 18.05
N PHE A 15 -18.61 -17.68 17.25
CA PHE A 15 -19.11 -17.01 16.05
C PHE A 15 -19.65 -18.00 15.01
N LEU A 16 -18.92 -19.10 14.75
CA LEU A 16 -19.31 -20.13 13.80
C LEU A 16 -20.51 -20.95 14.32
N GLN A 17 -20.55 -21.28 15.62
CA GLN A 17 -21.68 -21.95 16.26
C GLN A 17 -22.96 -21.11 16.19
N ALA A 18 -22.85 -19.79 16.35
CA ALA A 18 -23.99 -18.89 16.14
C ALA A 18 -24.54 -18.92 14.70
N ALA A 19 -23.75 -19.40 13.74
CA ALA A 19 -24.17 -19.67 12.36
C ALA A 19 -24.67 -21.10 12.11
N GLY A 20 -24.82 -21.91 13.17
CA GLY A 20 -25.21 -23.31 13.09
C GLY A 20 -24.11 -24.24 12.55
N ILE A 21 -22.84 -23.80 12.59
CA ILE A 21 -21.70 -24.60 12.15
C ILE A 21 -21.18 -25.40 13.34
N GLU A 22 -21.08 -26.73 13.17
CA GLU A 22 -20.47 -27.60 14.16
C GLU A 22 -18.96 -27.38 14.21
N VAL A 23 -18.49 -26.86 15.35
CA VAL A 23 -17.07 -26.61 15.63
C VAL A 23 -16.79 -26.89 17.09
N SER A 24 -15.67 -27.54 17.37
CA SER A 24 -15.13 -27.71 18.73
C SER A 24 -13.76 -27.02 18.84
N VAL A 25 -13.40 -26.66 20.08
CA VAL A 25 -12.11 -26.06 20.40
C VAL A 25 -11.25 -27.12 21.09
N VAL A 26 -10.07 -27.39 20.54
CA VAL A 26 -9.10 -28.35 21.11
C VAL A 26 -7.79 -27.61 21.41
N GLY A 27 -7.66 -27.12 22.65
CA GLY A 27 -6.57 -26.24 23.04
C GLY A 27 -6.72 -24.87 22.38
N ASN A 28 -5.75 -24.48 21.54
CA ASN A 28 -5.79 -23.21 20.78
C ASN A 28 -6.21 -23.42 19.31
N ASP A 29 -6.64 -24.61 18.95
CA ASP A 29 -6.99 -24.97 17.58
C ASP A 29 -8.50 -25.17 17.45
N LEU A 30 -9.02 -24.96 16.25
CA LEU A 30 -10.41 -25.31 15.90
C LEU A 30 -10.42 -26.69 15.28
N GLU A 31 -11.41 -27.50 15.64
CA GLU A 31 -11.70 -28.75 14.95
C GLU A 31 -13.02 -28.61 14.19
N LEU A 32 -12.93 -28.73 12.86
CA LEU A 32 -14.03 -28.58 11.91
C LEU A 32 -14.11 -29.85 11.04
N ASN A 33 -15.22 -30.58 11.10
CA ASN A 33 -15.41 -31.81 10.30
C ASN A 33 -14.24 -32.81 10.44
N GLY A 34 -13.71 -32.97 11.65
CA GLY A 34 -12.55 -33.84 11.93
C GLY A 34 -11.19 -33.29 11.46
N GLN A 35 -11.15 -32.08 10.89
CA GLN A 35 -9.90 -31.39 10.54
C GLN A 35 -9.51 -30.39 11.62
N ARG A 36 -8.26 -30.47 12.07
CA ARG A 36 -7.69 -29.54 13.06
C ARG A 36 -7.03 -28.36 12.37
N ILE A 37 -7.50 -27.15 12.67
CA ILE A 37 -7.01 -25.88 12.14
C ILE A 37 -6.28 -25.15 13.25
N SER A 38 -4.96 -25.01 13.08
CA SER A 38 -4.17 -24.33 14.08
C SER A 38 -4.28 -22.81 13.99
N LEU A 39 -4.76 -22.19 15.07
CA LEU A 39 -4.81 -20.74 15.22
C LEU A 39 -3.54 -20.29 15.96
N ARG A 40 -2.37 -20.40 15.31
CA ARG A 40 -1.10 -19.97 15.93
C ARG A 40 -1.26 -18.53 16.44
N VAL A 41 -0.93 -18.35 17.72
CA VAL A 41 -1.24 -17.20 18.57
C VAL A 41 -0.85 -15.89 17.90
N LEU A 42 -1.84 -15.22 17.33
CA LEU A 42 -1.75 -13.82 16.93
C LEU A 42 -2.83 -13.09 17.74
N SER A 43 -2.42 -12.14 18.58
CA SER A 43 -3.32 -11.41 19.48
C SER A 43 -3.82 -10.11 18.85
N GLY A 44 -5.07 -9.75 19.13
CA GLY A 44 -5.71 -8.49 18.73
C GLY A 44 -6.94 -8.67 17.82
N GLN A 45 -7.94 -7.79 17.97
CA GLN A 45 -9.23 -7.88 17.26
C GLN A 45 -9.11 -7.94 15.72
N ARG A 46 -8.17 -7.17 15.14
CA ARG A 46 -7.96 -7.17 13.68
C ARG A 46 -7.38 -8.48 13.16
N VAL A 47 -6.59 -9.16 13.99
CA VAL A 47 -6.04 -10.46 13.65
C VAL A 47 -7.16 -11.49 13.69
N GLU A 48 -7.96 -11.48 14.76
CA GLU A 48 -9.09 -12.40 14.92
C GLU A 48 -10.06 -12.32 13.74
N GLN A 49 -10.45 -11.11 13.33
CA GLN A 49 -11.34 -10.93 12.17
C GLN A 49 -10.71 -11.43 10.85
N ARG A 50 -9.39 -11.23 10.67
CA ARG A 50 -8.68 -11.79 9.50
C ARG A 50 -8.63 -13.31 9.54
N THR A 51 -8.36 -13.90 10.70
CA THR A 51 -8.31 -15.34 10.89
C THR A 51 -9.68 -15.96 10.64
N LEU A 52 -10.74 -15.38 11.19
CA LEU A 52 -12.12 -15.78 10.94
C LEU A 52 -12.46 -15.72 9.44
N ASN A 53 -12.17 -14.60 8.78
CA ASN A 53 -12.41 -14.44 7.35
C ASN A 53 -11.62 -15.46 6.51
N ALA A 54 -10.38 -15.78 6.90
CA ALA A 54 -9.57 -16.79 6.22
C ALA A 54 -10.12 -18.21 6.40
N VAL A 55 -10.63 -18.54 7.60
CA VAL A 55 -11.30 -19.83 7.86
C VAL A 55 -12.56 -19.93 7.01
N VAL A 56 -13.40 -18.88 6.99
CA VAL A 56 -14.63 -18.88 6.19
C VAL A 56 -14.33 -18.96 4.70
N ALA A 57 -13.37 -18.20 4.17
CA ALA A 57 -13.00 -18.26 2.74
C ALA A 57 -12.60 -19.67 2.30
N ARG A 58 -11.98 -20.43 3.20
CA ARG A 58 -11.42 -21.74 2.90
C ARG A 58 -12.42 -22.86 3.06
N TYR A 59 -13.30 -22.78 4.05
CA TYR A 59 -14.17 -23.91 4.43
C TYR A 59 -15.67 -23.62 4.30
N PHE A 60 -16.08 -22.35 4.24
CA PHE A 60 -17.48 -21.93 4.33
C PHE A 60 -17.84 -20.81 3.35
N SER A 61 -17.13 -20.71 2.20
CA SER A 61 -17.44 -19.71 1.17
C SER A 61 -18.86 -19.88 0.63
N ASP A 62 -19.28 -21.13 0.45
CA ASP A 62 -20.58 -21.47 -0.11
C ASP A 62 -21.69 -21.07 0.86
N ARG A 63 -21.46 -21.22 2.17
CA ARG A 63 -22.41 -20.80 3.20
C ARG A 63 -22.61 -19.28 3.24
N LEU A 64 -21.53 -18.51 3.09
CA LEU A 64 -21.61 -17.06 2.98
C LEU A 64 -22.39 -16.65 1.72
N LEU A 65 -22.19 -17.33 0.60
CA LEU A 65 -22.93 -17.10 -0.63
C LEU A 65 -24.41 -17.47 -0.48
N GLU A 66 -24.74 -18.63 0.09
CA GLU A 66 -26.11 -19.06 0.38
C GLU A 66 -26.85 -18.04 1.25
N ALA A 67 -26.21 -17.56 2.34
CA ALA A 67 -26.80 -16.55 3.22
C ALA A 67 -27.04 -15.23 2.50
N ALA A 68 -26.10 -14.82 1.63
CA ALA A 68 -26.24 -13.64 0.78
C ALA A 68 -27.42 -13.79 -0.20
N GLN A 69 -27.50 -14.94 -0.88
CA GLN A 69 -28.56 -15.25 -1.84
C GLN A 69 -29.92 -15.26 -1.15
N ALA A 70 -30.06 -15.99 -0.05
CA ALA A 70 -31.29 -16.05 0.72
C ALA A 70 -31.77 -14.67 1.23
N SER A 71 -30.84 -13.76 1.53
CA SER A 71 -31.16 -12.44 2.10
C SER A 71 -31.36 -11.35 1.05
N LEU A 72 -30.75 -11.48 -0.13
CA LEU A 72 -30.66 -10.41 -1.15
C LEU A 72 -31.26 -10.78 -2.51
N GLU A 73 -31.45 -12.06 -2.84
CA GLU A 73 -32.10 -12.48 -4.10
C GLU A 73 -33.63 -12.34 -4.00
N HIS A 74 -34.09 -11.10 -3.88
CA HIS A 74 -35.46 -10.80 -4.22
C HIS A 74 -35.51 -10.38 -5.70
N PRO A 75 -36.29 -11.06 -6.57
CA PRO A 75 -36.23 -10.88 -8.04
C PRO A 75 -36.44 -9.45 -8.56
N ARG A 76 -36.96 -8.55 -7.71
CA ARG A 76 -37.28 -7.16 -8.05
C ARG A 76 -36.21 -6.16 -7.65
N ASP A 77 -35.22 -6.58 -6.87
CA ASP A 77 -34.34 -5.66 -6.16
C ASP A 77 -33.10 -5.28 -6.97
N GLY A 78 -32.85 -5.93 -8.11
CA GLY A 78 -31.72 -5.60 -9.00
C GLY A 78 -30.36 -5.71 -8.33
N LEU A 79 -30.27 -6.43 -7.21
CA LEU A 79 -29.04 -6.76 -6.52
C LEU A 79 -28.39 -7.95 -7.20
N GLU A 80 -27.11 -7.81 -7.54
CA GLU A 80 -26.29 -8.87 -8.10
C GLU A 80 -25.22 -9.25 -7.09
N LEU A 81 -25.06 -10.56 -6.87
CA LEU A 81 -24.01 -11.09 -6.03
C LEU A 81 -22.87 -11.60 -6.91
N ARG A 82 -21.65 -11.17 -6.60
CA ARG A 82 -20.43 -11.67 -7.23
C ARG A 82 -19.53 -12.27 -6.17
N HIS A 83 -19.21 -13.55 -6.34
CA HIS A 83 -18.25 -14.24 -5.49
C HIS A 83 -17.08 -14.73 -6.33
N GLN A 84 -15.87 -14.45 -5.88
CA GLN A 84 -14.66 -14.97 -6.52
C GLN A 84 -14.23 -16.25 -5.80
N PRO A 85 -13.87 -17.32 -6.52
CA PRO A 85 -13.37 -18.54 -5.89
C PRO A 85 -12.22 -18.24 -4.92
N LYS A 86 -12.29 -18.79 -3.71
CA LYS A 86 -11.31 -18.60 -2.61
C LYS A 86 -11.23 -17.19 -2.02
N SER A 87 -12.12 -16.27 -2.42
CA SER A 87 -12.23 -14.95 -1.78
C SER A 87 -13.02 -15.05 -0.47
N PRO A 88 -12.54 -14.43 0.63
CA PRO A 88 -13.32 -14.25 1.87
C PRO A 88 -14.50 -13.28 1.72
N VAL A 89 -14.72 -12.73 0.53
CA VAL A 89 -15.60 -11.59 0.31
C VAL A 89 -16.59 -11.89 -0.82
N VAL A 90 -17.86 -11.61 -0.54
CA VAL A 90 -18.94 -11.49 -1.53
C VAL A 90 -19.10 -10.02 -1.90
N GLU A 91 -19.04 -9.71 -3.18
CA GLU A 91 -19.34 -8.40 -3.72
C GLU A 91 -20.85 -8.28 -3.95
N VAL A 92 -21.46 -7.29 -3.30
CA VAL A 92 -22.88 -6.95 -3.49
C VAL A 92 -22.95 -5.76 -4.43
N ARG A 93 -23.65 -5.91 -5.56
CA ARG A 93 -23.82 -4.89 -6.59
C ARG A 93 -25.28 -4.50 -6.72
N TYR A 94 -25.54 -3.24 -7.03
CA TYR A 94 -26.86 -2.76 -7.40
C TYR A 94 -26.74 -1.98 -8.71
N ARG A 95 -27.53 -2.36 -9.72
CA ARG A 95 -27.51 -1.72 -11.05
C ARG A 95 -26.09 -1.57 -11.62
N GLY A 96 -25.29 -2.63 -11.50
CA GLY A 96 -23.93 -2.67 -12.01
C GLY A 96 -22.87 -1.94 -11.17
N SER A 97 -23.21 -1.27 -10.07
CA SER A 97 -22.24 -0.63 -9.17
C SER A 97 -22.03 -1.45 -7.90
N ASN A 98 -20.79 -1.57 -7.40
CA ASN A 98 -20.55 -2.21 -6.10
C ASN A 98 -21.14 -1.35 -4.97
N VAL A 99 -21.90 -1.97 -4.07
CA VAL A 99 -22.54 -1.32 -2.93
C VAL A 99 -21.86 -1.73 -1.63
N ALA A 100 -21.43 -2.98 -1.53
CA ALA A 100 -20.68 -3.47 -0.38
C ALA A 100 -19.76 -4.64 -0.73
N PHE A 101 -18.71 -4.77 0.08
CA PHE A 101 -17.84 -5.94 0.18
C PHE A 101 -18.15 -6.64 1.50
N VAL A 102 -18.77 -7.81 1.44
CA VAL A 102 -19.27 -8.55 2.59
C VAL A 102 -18.34 -9.70 2.91
N SER A 103 -17.82 -9.73 4.13
CA SER A 103 -17.08 -10.85 4.71
C SER A 103 -17.91 -11.51 5.82
N ALA A 104 -17.46 -12.65 6.34
CA ALA A 104 -18.17 -13.38 7.39
C ALA A 104 -18.60 -12.48 8.56
N ALA A 105 -17.68 -11.63 9.06
CA ALA A 105 -17.87 -10.88 10.29
C ALA A 105 -18.29 -9.41 10.08
N GLY A 106 -18.55 -9.00 8.85
CA GLY A 106 -18.83 -7.59 8.58
C GLY A 106 -18.76 -7.23 7.12
N TRP A 107 -19.22 -6.02 6.82
CA TRP A 107 -19.23 -5.47 5.47
C TRP A 107 -18.54 -4.11 5.43
N THR A 108 -18.07 -3.74 4.25
CA THR A 108 -17.49 -2.43 3.98
C THR A 108 -18.04 -1.86 2.68
N SER A 109 -18.45 -0.60 2.70
CA SER A 109 -18.76 0.14 1.46
C SER A 109 -17.50 0.30 0.60
N PRO A 110 -17.63 0.46 -0.74
CA PRO A 110 -16.48 0.66 -1.61
C PRO A 110 -15.60 1.85 -1.24
N SER A 111 -16.19 2.93 -0.72
CA SER A 111 -15.47 4.12 -0.23
C SER A 111 -14.81 3.91 1.14
N ASN A 112 -15.05 2.79 1.83
CA ASN A 112 -14.69 2.52 3.23
C ASN A 112 -15.22 3.59 4.22
N GLU A 113 -16.23 4.36 3.86
CA GLU A 113 -16.81 5.38 4.75
C GLU A 113 -17.85 4.79 5.70
N ARG A 114 -18.50 3.74 5.25
CA ARG A 114 -19.45 2.95 6.04
C ARG A 114 -18.98 1.51 6.12
N SER A 115 -19.13 0.95 7.31
CA SER A 115 -18.88 -0.45 7.60
C SER A 115 -19.81 -0.90 8.70
N GLY A 116 -20.30 -2.12 8.61
CA GLY A 116 -21.06 -2.77 9.69
C GLY A 116 -20.36 -4.04 10.12
N VAL A 117 -20.64 -4.45 11.35
CA VAL A 117 -20.17 -5.70 11.95
C VAL A 117 -21.40 -6.57 12.19
N GLY A 118 -21.32 -7.85 11.84
CA GLY A 118 -22.43 -8.78 11.98
C GLY A 118 -22.02 -10.17 11.55
N ASN A 119 -22.87 -11.16 11.82
CA ASN A 119 -22.65 -12.52 11.35
C ASN A 119 -23.30 -12.73 9.98
N PHE A 120 -22.55 -12.50 8.91
CA PHE A 120 -23.04 -12.65 7.54
C PHE A 120 -23.10 -14.13 7.10
N LEU A 121 -22.82 -15.09 7.97
CA LEU A 121 -23.09 -16.51 7.70
C LEU A 121 -24.54 -16.90 8.01
N THR A 122 -25.29 -16.02 8.67
CA THR A 122 -26.73 -16.19 8.91
C THR A 122 -27.53 -15.12 8.17
N THR A 123 -28.79 -15.43 7.89
CA THR A 123 -29.79 -14.43 7.48
C THR A 123 -30.13 -13.54 8.69
N GLY A 124 -30.44 -12.26 8.47
CA GLY A 124 -30.81 -11.35 9.56
C GLY A 124 -30.70 -9.87 9.22
N THR A 125 -30.87 -9.02 10.22
CA THR A 125 -30.91 -7.55 10.11
C THR A 125 -29.62 -6.95 9.52
N GLN A 126 -28.48 -7.62 9.71
CA GLN A 126 -27.20 -7.23 9.10
C GLN A 126 -27.25 -7.20 7.55
N TRP A 127 -28.11 -8.02 6.93
CA TRP A 127 -28.33 -8.00 5.48
C TRP A 127 -29.32 -6.92 5.05
N GLU A 128 -30.24 -6.50 5.94
CA GLU A 128 -31.17 -5.40 5.69
C GLU A 128 -30.45 -4.06 5.66
N GLU A 129 -29.45 -3.85 6.54
CA GLU A 129 -28.57 -2.68 6.48
C GLU A 129 -27.94 -2.50 5.09
N LEU A 130 -27.58 -3.61 4.43
CA LEU A 130 -27.04 -3.59 3.06
C LEU A 130 -28.09 -3.24 2.01
N ARG A 131 -29.35 -3.68 2.17
CA ARG A 131 -30.45 -3.27 1.29
C ARG A 131 -30.74 -1.78 1.41
N VAL A 132 -30.77 -1.26 2.64
CA VAL A 132 -30.91 0.17 2.91
C VAL A 132 -29.74 0.94 2.31
N LEU A 133 -28.51 0.42 2.41
CA LEU A 133 -27.32 1.01 1.77
C LEU A 133 -27.46 1.08 0.24
N ALA A 134 -28.07 0.07 -0.37
CA ALA A 134 -28.37 0.04 -1.80
C ALA A 134 -29.50 0.98 -2.21
N GLY A 135 -30.14 1.66 -1.25
CA GLY A 135 -31.31 2.53 -1.49
C GLY A 135 -32.59 1.75 -1.80
N LEU A 136 -32.66 0.49 -1.34
CA LEU A 136 -33.86 -0.33 -1.40
C LEU A 136 -34.68 -0.12 -0.13
N GLU A 137 -36.01 -0.17 -0.28
CA GLU A 137 -36.90 -0.19 0.88
C GLU A 137 -36.68 -1.48 1.69
N PRO A 138 -36.79 -1.44 3.02
CA PRO A 138 -36.74 -2.64 3.85
C PRO A 138 -37.79 -3.64 3.36
N ALA A 139 -37.45 -4.93 3.34
CA ALA A 139 -38.46 -5.94 2.99
C ALA A 139 -39.60 -5.88 4.03
N GLU A 140 -40.82 -5.64 3.57
CA GLU A 140 -42.01 -5.63 4.42
C GLU A 140 -42.14 -7.00 5.12
N GLY A 141 -41.81 -7.07 6.41
CA GLY A 141 -41.92 -8.31 7.20
C GLY A 141 -40.89 -8.52 8.32
N LEU A 142 -39.80 -7.76 8.37
CA LEU A 142 -38.84 -7.78 9.48
C LEU A 142 -38.65 -6.35 10.00
N ALA A 143 -39.15 -6.07 11.20
CA ALA A 143 -39.10 -4.75 11.81
C ALA A 143 -38.16 -4.72 13.02
N THR A 144 -37.19 -3.80 13.00
CA THR A 144 -36.74 -3.08 14.22
C THR A 144 -36.35 -1.63 13.90
N ASP A 145 -36.83 -0.73 14.76
CA ASP A 145 -36.66 0.73 14.79
C ASP A 145 -35.21 1.21 14.95
N THR A 146 -34.74 2.17 14.14
CA THR A 146 -34.26 3.52 14.57
C THR A 146 -33.82 4.43 13.40
N ALA A 147 -34.04 5.76 13.58
CA ALA A 147 -33.98 6.90 12.64
C ALA A 147 -32.55 7.50 12.38
N PRO A 148 -32.36 8.75 11.87
CA PRO A 148 -32.83 9.44 10.66
C PRO A 148 -31.69 9.97 9.74
N LYS A 149 -32.12 10.63 8.64
CA LYS A 149 -31.42 11.06 7.42
C LYS A 149 -31.02 12.55 7.43
N GLY A 150 -29.95 12.92 6.72
CA GLY A 150 -29.71 14.31 6.29
C GLY A 150 -28.48 14.49 5.40
N GLU A 151 -28.66 14.95 4.16
CA GLU A 151 -27.61 15.62 3.39
C GLU A 151 -28.22 16.50 2.28
N ALA A 152 -27.59 17.64 2.01
CA ALA A 152 -27.98 18.61 0.98
C ALA A 152 -26.83 18.85 -0.03
N ALA A 153 -27.24 19.25 -1.23
CA ALA A 153 -26.54 19.17 -2.51
C ALA A 153 -25.35 20.13 -2.73
N ALA A 154 -24.51 19.76 -3.71
CA ALA A 154 -23.51 20.62 -4.35
C ALA A 154 -23.75 20.73 -5.87
N SER A 155 -23.36 21.88 -6.44
CA SER A 155 -23.41 22.21 -7.87
C SER A 155 -22.09 21.97 -8.64
N ALA A 156 -22.21 21.89 -9.97
CA ALA A 156 -21.30 21.30 -10.97
C ALA A 156 -20.11 22.18 -11.47
N PRO A 157 -19.12 21.61 -12.23
CA PRO A 157 -17.78 22.17 -12.43
C PRO A 157 -17.40 22.60 -13.88
N LYS A 158 -16.23 23.25 -14.03
CA LYS A 158 -15.47 23.46 -15.29
C LYS A 158 -14.15 22.65 -15.30
N ALA A 159 -13.71 22.24 -16.48
CA ALA A 159 -12.64 21.27 -16.76
C ALA A 159 -11.24 21.64 -16.22
N ARG A 160 -10.67 20.75 -15.41
CA ARG A 160 -9.26 20.67 -14.98
C ARG A 160 -8.79 19.22 -15.09
N ARG A 161 -7.48 18.98 -15.25
CA ARG A 161 -6.83 17.65 -15.05
C ARG A 161 -7.56 16.93 -13.92
N PRO A 162 -8.05 15.69 -14.09
CA PRO A 162 -8.84 15.07 -13.06
C PRO A 162 -7.95 14.95 -11.82
N PRO A 163 -8.18 15.72 -10.73
CA PRO A 163 -7.71 15.22 -9.46
C PRO A 163 -8.31 13.82 -9.33
N ILE A 164 -7.56 12.88 -8.73
CA ILE A 164 -8.20 11.69 -8.20
C ILE A 164 -9.22 12.20 -7.18
N ARG A 165 -10.47 12.40 -7.63
CA ARG A 165 -11.59 12.63 -6.73
C ARG A 165 -11.69 11.36 -5.90
N ASP A 166 -12.13 11.51 -4.64
CA ASP A 166 -12.54 10.38 -3.80
C ASP A 166 -13.82 9.72 -4.35
N GLY A 167 -13.85 9.44 -5.65
CA GLY A 167 -14.93 8.79 -6.37
C GLY A 167 -14.86 7.28 -6.20
N VAL A 168 -15.81 6.59 -6.85
CA VAL A 168 -15.88 5.13 -6.84
C VAL A 168 -14.63 4.56 -7.52
N GLY A 169 -13.99 3.63 -6.84
CA GLY A 169 -12.81 2.94 -7.33
C GLY A 169 -12.59 1.64 -6.56
N PHE A 170 -11.77 0.76 -7.13
CA PHE A 170 -11.57 -0.57 -6.61
C PHE A 170 -10.22 -0.67 -5.90
N ASN A 171 -10.21 -1.42 -4.80
CA ASN A 171 -8.98 -1.84 -4.16
C ASN A 171 -8.53 -3.16 -4.80
N HIS A 172 -7.36 -3.16 -5.40
CA HIS A 172 -6.70 -4.35 -5.92
C HIS A 172 -5.68 -4.84 -4.89
N TYR A 173 -5.81 -6.10 -4.49
CA TYR A 173 -4.90 -6.77 -3.55
C TYR A 173 -3.95 -7.76 -4.25
N ASP A 174 -4.20 -8.05 -5.52
CA ASP A 174 -3.32 -8.77 -6.44
C ASP A 174 -3.40 -8.10 -7.82
N PHE A 175 -2.45 -8.38 -8.70
CA PHE A 175 -2.42 -7.82 -10.05
C PHE A 175 -3.68 -8.23 -10.83
N PRO A 176 -4.43 -7.27 -11.41
CA PRO A 176 -5.67 -7.55 -12.14
C PRO A 176 -5.44 -8.17 -13.53
N PHE A 177 -4.19 -8.50 -13.86
CA PHE A 177 -3.79 -9.13 -15.11
C PHE A 177 -2.57 -10.02 -14.88
N ASP A 178 -2.46 -11.10 -15.66
CA ASP A 178 -1.38 -12.07 -15.56
C ASP A 178 -0.06 -11.46 -16.09
N LEU A 179 0.81 -11.08 -15.15
CA LEU A 179 2.19 -10.68 -15.45
C LEU A 179 3.07 -11.90 -15.67
N SER A 180 4.14 -11.75 -16.47
CA SER A 180 5.20 -12.78 -16.53
C SER A 180 5.80 -13.02 -15.14
N THR A 181 6.21 -14.26 -14.88
CA THR A 181 6.73 -14.68 -13.56
C THR A 181 7.88 -13.79 -13.09
N GLU A 182 8.83 -13.47 -13.98
CA GLU A 182 9.97 -12.60 -13.67
C GLU A 182 9.52 -11.20 -13.20
N VAL A 183 8.52 -10.60 -13.88
CA VAL A 183 8.00 -9.28 -13.51
C VAL A 183 7.24 -9.33 -12.19
N ARG A 184 6.42 -10.37 -11.98
CA ARG A 184 5.69 -10.58 -10.73
C ARG A 184 6.65 -10.72 -9.55
N ASP A 185 7.66 -11.58 -9.67
CA ASP A 185 8.67 -11.82 -8.63
C ASP A 185 9.45 -10.54 -8.27
N LEU A 186 9.84 -9.75 -9.29
CA LEU A 186 10.49 -8.45 -9.07
C LEU A 186 9.59 -7.47 -8.33
N ALA A 187 8.30 -7.40 -8.69
CA ALA A 187 7.35 -6.49 -8.08
C ALA A 187 7.00 -6.89 -6.63
N GLU A 188 6.81 -8.18 -6.36
CA GLU A 188 6.57 -8.71 -5.02
C GLU A 188 7.80 -8.54 -4.11
N SER A 189 9.01 -8.78 -4.64
CA SER A 189 10.26 -8.50 -3.93
C SER A 189 10.41 -7.01 -3.60
N ALA A 190 10.09 -6.14 -4.56
CA ALA A 190 10.09 -4.69 -4.35
C ALA A 190 9.05 -4.26 -3.31
N SER A 191 7.85 -4.83 -3.35
CA SER A 191 6.79 -4.65 -2.36
C SER A 191 7.27 -4.98 -0.94
N ALA A 192 7.84 -6.17 -0.75
CA ALA A 192 8.40 -6.60 0.53
C ALA A 192 9.54 -5.68 1.01
N LYS A 193 10.38 -5.21 0.08
CA LYS A 193 11.46 -4.26 0.36
C LYS A 193 10.96 -2.88 0.77
N ILE A 194 9.87 -2.37 0.19
CA ILE A 194 9.25 -1.10 0.60
C ILE A 194 8.74 -1.20 2.05
N ARG A 195 8.07 -2.31 2.40
CA ARG A 195 7.52 -2.51 3.75
C ARG A 195 8.60 -2.54 4.82
N THR A 196 9.74 -3.18 4.55
CA THR A 196 10.75 -3.50 5.57
C THR A 196 11.99 -2.63 5.53
N GLY A 197 12.34 -2.12 4.34
CA GLY A 197 13.63 -1.52 4.03
C GLY A 197 13.58 -0.02 3.71
N ARG A 198 12.40 0.58 3.63
CA ARG A 198 12.26 2.00 3.30
C ARG A 198 12.96 2.89 4.31
N SER A 199 13.79 3.78 3.79
CA SER A 199 14.63 4.69 4.59
C SER A 199 14.55 6.14 4.13
N LEU A 200 13.82 6.43 3.04
CA LEU A 200 13.64 7.78 2.50
C LEU A 200 12.16 8.07 2.23
N ALA A 201 11.79 9.33 2.34
CA ALA A 201 10.55 9.88 1.80
C ALA A 201 10.84 11.20 1.07
N PHE A 202 10.11 11.48 -0.01
CA PHE A 202 10.29 12.68 -0.82
C PHE A 202 9.22 13.71 -0.48
N GLY A 203 9.62 14.98 -0.34
CA GLY A 203 8.70 16.07 -0.03
C GLY A 203 8.09 16.72 -1.27
N HIS A 204 8.57 16.33 -2.45
CA HIS A 204 8.18 16.86 -3.75
C HIS A 204 7.75 15.73 -4.67
N ALA A 205 6.98 16.07 -5.70
CA ALA A 205 6.62 15.10 -6.73
C ALA A 205 7.89 14.60 -7.43
N VAL A 206 8.01 13.29 -7.60
CA VAL A 206 9.11 12.63 -8.29
C VAL A 206 8.61 12.16 -9.64
N HIS A 207 9.24 12.62 -10.71
CA HIS A 207 8.95 12.23 -12.07
C HIS A 207 10.15 11.48 -12.65
N MET A 208 9.87 10.35 -13.25
CA MET A 208 10.87 9.44 -13.77
C MET A 208 10.52 9.08 -15.19
N ARG A 209 11.54 9.09 -16.06
CA ARG A 209 11.42 8.64 -17.43
C ARG A 209 12.18 7.34 -17.61
N GLY A 210 11.46 6.30 -18.03
CA GLY A 210 12.05 4.99 -18.36
C GLY A 210 12.65 4.98 -19.76
N ALA A 211 13.60 4.06 -19.99
CA ALA A 211 14.26 3.91 -21.30
C ALA A 211 13.30 3.50 -22.43
N SER A 212 12.25 2.74 -22.13
CA SER A 212 11.22 2.30 -23.08
C SER A 212 10.12 3.35 -23.35
N GLY A 213 10.33 4.61 -22.93
CA GLY A 213 9.44 5.72 -23.28
C GLY A 213 8.22 5.89 -22.35
N PHE A 214 8.09 5.05 -21.31
CA PHE A 214 7.11 5.29 -20.25
C PHE A 214 7.58 6.34 -19.26
N GLU A 215 6.62 6.94 -18.55
CA GLU A 215 6.86 7.88 -17.47
C GLU A 215 6.11 7.45 -16.22
N LEU A 216 6.72 7.68 -15.06
CA LEU A 216 6.11 7.47 -13.75
C LEU A 216 6.23 8.76 -12.95
N THR A 217 5.12 9.18 -12.35
CA THR A 217 5.10 10.31 -11.43
C THR A 217 4.57 9.85 -10.08
N PHE A 218 5.35 10.03 -9.02
CA PHE A 218 4.93 9.87 -7.64
C PHE A 218 4.62 11.23 -7.03
N ALA A 219 3.43 11.39 -6.47
CA ALA A 219 3.17 12.50 -5.55
C ALA A 219 3.93 12.28 -4.22
N PRO A 220 4.13 13.34 -3.41
CA PRO A 220 4.53 13.16 -2.02
C PRO A 220 3.58 12.21 -1.29
N ILE A 221 4.11 11.45 -0.32
CA ILE A 221 3.28 10.56 0.50
C ILE A 221 2.29 11.43 1.28
N ALA A 222 1.00 11.13 1.13
CA ALA A 222 -0.08 11.68 1.92
C ALA A 222 -0.63 10.59 2.85
N ALA A 223 -1.32 10.97 3.91
CA ALA A 223 -1.97 10.03 4.81
C ALA A 223 -3.48 10.29 4.90
N PRO A 224 -4.24 10.17 3.79
CA PRO A 224 -5.68 10.30 3.83
C PRO A 224 -6.24 9.31 4.86
N ARG A 225 -7.01 9.81 5.82
CA ARG A 225 -7.62 8.99 6.90
C ARG A 225 -6.60 8.17 7.69
N GLY A 226 -5.37 8.69 7.83
CA GLY A 226 -4.29 8.05 8.59
C GLY A 226 -3.66 6.84 7.89
N ARG A 227 -3.92 6.64 6.59
CA ARG A 227 -3.32 5.57 5.78
C ARG A 227 -2.32 6.17 4.81
N PRO A 228 -1.02 5.98 5.02
CA PRO A 228 0.00 6.45 4.10
C PRO A 228 -0.19 5.87 2.69
N GLU A 229 -0.38 6.76 1.73
CA GLU A 229 -0.63 6.48 0.33
C GLU A 229 0.28 7.34 -0.55
N VAL A 230 0.71 6.77 -1.67
CA VAL A 230 1.40 7.50 -2.74
C VAL A 230 0.53 7.47 -3.98
N GLU A 231 0.14 8.64 -4.47
CA GLU A 231 -0.49 8.76 -5.78
C GLU A 231 0.57 8.56 -6.87
N VAL A 232 0.23 7.69 -7.81
CA VAL A 232 1.08 7.30 -8.93
C VAL A 232 0.35 7.62 -10.22
N VAL A 233 1.03 8.28 -11.14
CA VAL A 233 0.59 8.43 -12.53
C VAL A 233 1.59 7.72 -13.42
N PHE A 234 1.13 6.68 -14.09
CA PHE A 234 1.87 5.95 -15.11
C PHE A 234 1.42 6.42 -16.49
N VAL A 235 2.36 6.81 -17.35
CA VAL A 235 2.08 7.24 -18.72
C VAL A 235 2.86 6.37 -19.68
N GLU A 236 2.17 5.78 -20.64
CA GLU A 236 2.77 5.00 -21.72
C GLU A 236 1.95 5.20 -22.99
N GLU A 237 2.61 5.40 -24.14
CA GLU A 237 1.94 5.65 -25.42
C GLU A 237 0.92 6.80 -25.35
N ALA A 238 1.27 7.88 -24.65
CA ALA A 238 0.43 9.07 -24.40
C ALA A 238 -0.87 8.82 -23.61
N VAL A 239 -1.08 7.61 -23.07
CA VAL A 239 -2.22 7.28 -22.23
C VAL A 239 -1.78 7.21 -20.77
N ALA A 240 -2.49 7.95 -19.91
CA ALA A 240 -2.18 8.07 -18.49
C ALA A 240 -3.11 7.22 -17.63
N GLN A 241 -2.54 6.43 -16.73
CA GLN A 241 -3.23 5.66 -15.72
C GLN A 241 -2.83 6.17 -14.33
N ALA A 242 -3.81 6.64 -13.55
CA ALA A 242 -3.60 7.08 -12.18
C ALA A 242 -4.09 6.02 -11.19
N PHE A 243 -3.36 5.83 -10.10
CA PHE A 243 -3.72 4.93 -9.00
C PHE A 243 -3.03 5.38 -7.70
N ARG A 244 -3.53 4.91 -6.55
CA ARG A 244 -2.95 5.18 -5.23
C ARG A 244 -2.41 3.91 -4.63
N MET A 245 -1.13 3.87 -4.26
CA MET A 245 -0.50 2.71 -3.62
C MET A 245 -0.42 2.90 -2.11
N ARG A 246 -0.92 1.92 -1.35
CA ARG A 246 -0.90 1.96 0.13
C ARG A 246 0.42 1.45 0.67
N VAL A 247 1.30 2.36 1.08
CA VAL A 247 2.68 2.02 1.48
C VAL A 247 2.81 1.42 2.88
N SER A 248 1.75 1.45 3.69
CA SER A 248 1.70 0.87 5.04
C SER A 248 0.96 -0.46 5.13
N ALA A 249 0.52 -1.03 4.00
CA ALA A 249 -0.27 -2.25 4.00
C ALA A 249 0.57 -3.50 4.33
N ILE A 250 -0.10 -4.54 4.83
CA ILE A 250 0.50 -5.83 5.17
C ILE A 250 0.05 -6.82 4.09
N GLY A 251 0.82 -6.93 3.01
CA GLY A 251 0.54 -7.81 1.87
C GLY A 251 1.51 -7.50 0.74
N ASP A 252 1.80 -8.51 -0.07
CA ASP A 252 2.55 -8.38 -1.32
C ASP A 252 1.68 -8.92 -2.46
N PRO A 253 1.51 -8.17 -3.56
CA PRO A 253 1.97 -6.79 -3.75
C PRO A 253 1.26 -5.77 -2.81
N LEU A 254 1.90 -4.63 -2.54
CA LEU A 254 1.26 -3.53 -1.81
C LEU A 254 0.01 -3.07 -2.56
N PRO A 255 -1.19 -3.11 -1.94
CA PRO A 255 -2.44 -2.92 -2.63
C PRO A 255 -2.55 -1.52 -3.21
N VAL A 256 -3.19 -1.44 -4.38
CA VAL A 256 -3.51 -0.19 -5.04
C VAL A 256 -4.99 0.05 -5.04
N TRP A 257 -5.37 1.31 -4.93
CA TRP A 257 -6.69 1.77 -5.29
C TRP A 257 -6.63 2.40 -6.68
N ALA A 258 -7.52 1.99 -7.57
CA ALA A 258 -7.64 2.56 -8.91
C ALA A 258 -9.08 3.06 -9.15
N PRO A 259 -9.28 4.19 -9.86
CA PRO A 259 -10.62 4.67 -10.21
C PRO A 259 -11.40 3.62 -11.03
N GLU A 260 -12.71 3.53 -10.83
CA GLU A 260 -13.59 2.53 -11.50
C GLU A 260 -13.54 2.60 -13.03
N ALA A 261 -13.26 3.77 -13.60
CA ALA A 261 -13.09 3.96 -15.04
C ALA A 261 -11.82 3.29 -15.62
N THR A 262 -11.04 2.58 -14.81
CA THR A 262 -9.86 1.85 -15.27
C THR A 262 -10.29 0.57 -15.99
N THR A 263 -10.57 0.68 -17.29
CA THR A 263 -10.93 -0.44 -18.17
C THR A 263 -9.73 -1.26 -18.63
N GLU A 264 -8.52 -0.71 -18.54
CA GLU A 264 -7.27 -1.33 -19.01
C GLU A 264 -6.50 -2.01 -17.86
N HIS A 265 -7.01 -3.15 -17.38
CA HIS A 265 -6.39 -3.92 -16.29
C HIS A 265 -4.93 -4.33 -16.56
N GLU A 266 -4.58 -4.61 -17.82
CA GLU A 266 -3.20 -4.91 -18.24
C GLU A 266 -2.26 -3.73 -17.96
N ARG A 267 -2.66 -2.52 -18.36
CA ARG A 267 -1.90 -1.29 -18.11
C ARG A 267 -1.78 -0.99 -16.62
N LEU A 268 -2.86 -1.21 -15.86
CA LEU A 268 -2.83 -1.06 -14.40
C LEU A 268 -1.84 -2.04 -13.77
N ALA A 269 -1.88 -3.33 -14.13
CA ALA A 269 -0.97 -4.33 -13.59
C ALA A 269 0.50 -4.00 -13.87
N ARG A 270 0.82 -3.61 -15.12
CA ARG A 270 2.17 -3.24 -15.53
C ARG A 270 2.64 -1.94 -14.86
N GLY A 271 1.81 -0.91 -14.86
CA GLY A 271 2.10 0.38 -14.20
C GLY A 271 2.33 0.21 -12.70
N TRP A 272 1.54 -0.64 -12.05
CA TRP A 272 1.70 -1.00 -10.63
C TRP A 272 3.01 -1.75 -10.36
N ALA A 273 3.35 -2.76 -11.16
CA ALA A 273 4.61 -3.48 -11.04
C ALA A 273 5.82 -2.55 -11.19
N LEU A 274 5.82 -1.70 -12.24
CA LEU A 274 6.85 -0.69 -12.46
C LEU A 274 6.95 0.30 -11.29
N ALA A 275 5.81 0.76 -10.77
CA ALA A 275 5.76 1.68 -9.65
C ALA A 275 6.35 1.07 -8.36
N LEU A 276 6.06 -0.20 -8.06
CA LEU A 276 6.65 -0.91 -6.92
C LEU A 276 8.17 -0.96 -7.02
N VAL A 277 8.69 -1.41 -8.17
CA VAL A 277 10.13 -1.54 -8.39
C VAL A 277 10.81 -0.17 -8.30
N ALA A 278 10.31 0.83 -9.02
CA ALA A 278 10.89 2.16 -9.01
C ALA A 278 10.87 2.79 -7.62
N PHE A 279 9.73 2.69 -6.92
CA PHE A 279 9.59 3.25 -5.58
C PHE A 279 10.50 2.55 -4.56
N ALA A 280 10.68 1.23 -4.67
CA ALA A 280 11.61 0.48 -3.83
C ALA A 280 13.07 0.88 -4.07
N GLU A 281 13.48 1.05 -5.33
CA GLU A 281 14.83 1.52 -5.64
C GLU A 281 15.07 2.96 -5.17
N LEU A 282 14.05 3.81 -5.31
CA LEU A 282 14.11 5.23 -4.95
C LEU A 282 14.15 5.43 -3.42
N THR A 283 13.40 4.62 -2.66
CA THR A 283 13.17 4.84 -1.23
C THR A 283 13.89 3.86 -0.30
N CYS A 284 14.45 2.77 -0.84
CA CYS A 284 15.21 1.75 -0.10
C CYS A 284 16.66 1.62 -0.64
N PRO A 285 17.46 2.70 -0.64
CA PRO A 285 18.86 2.61 -1.05
C PRO A 285 19.64 1.68 -0.10
N PRO A 286 20.61 0.91 -0.60
CA PRO A 286 21.45 0.03 0.23
C PRO A 286 22.30 0.83 1.23
N THR A 287 22.79 2.01 0.82
CA THR A 287 23.50 2.97 1.66
C THR A 287 23.03 4.39 1.34
N LEU A 288 22.91 5.22 2.38
CA LEU A 288 22.57 6.65 2.22
C LEU A 288 23.73 7.47 1.65
N ASP A 289 24.93 6.88 1.52
CA ASP A 289 26.13 7.55 1.03
C ASP A 289 26.00 7.99 -0.45
N HIS A 290 25.13 7.34 -1.23
CA HIS A 290 24.85 7.73 -2.61
C HIS A 290 24.13 9.09 -2.73
N LEU A 291 23.46 9.55 -1.67
CA LEU A 291 22.80 10.85 -1.61
C LEU A 291 23.73 11.98 -1.18
N ARG A 292 24.89 11.65 -0.60
CA ARG A 292 25.91 12.65 -0.32
C ARG A 292 26.50 13.05 -1.66
N ALA A 293 26.16 14.26 -2.12
CA ALA A 293 26.86 14.89 -3.23
C ALA A 293 28.35 14.71 -2.97
N SER A 294 29.05 14.01 -3.87
CA SER A 294 30.50 13.94 -3.80
C SER A 294 30.97 15.39 -3.75
N PRO A 295 31.75 15.81 -2.73
CA PRO A 295 32.22 17.18 -2.67
C PRO A 295 32.87 17.44 -4.03
N CYS A 296 32.29 18.37 -4.79
CA CYS A 296 32.84 18.81 -6.06
C CYS A 296 34.26 19.23 -5.73
N THR A 297 35.22 18.38 -6.06
CA THR A 297 36.62 18.70 -6.02
C THR A 297 36.80 19.60 -7.22
N SER A 298 36.44 20.87 -7.03
CA SER A 298 36.83 21.97 -7.89
C SER A 298 38.36 22.02 -7.83
N GLY A 299 38.97 21.23 -8.72
CA GLY A 299 40.35 21.34 -9.12
C GLY A 299 40.54 22.70 -9.78
N GLY A 300 40.76 23.70 -8.94
CA GLY A 300 41.19 25.05 -9.28
C GLY A 300 42.49 25.32 -8.55
N SER A 301 43.55 24.64 -8.98
CA SER A 301 44.93 24.98 -8.70
C SER A 301 45.19 26.45 -9.01
N ARG A 302 45.57 27.25 -8.01
CA ARG A 302 46.52 28.34 -8.20
C ARG A 302 47.57 28.30 -7.11
N GLN A 303 48.78 28.03 -7.58
CA GLN A 303 50.06 28.03 -6.89
C GLN A 303 50.29 29.33 -6.08
N ALA A 304 51.02 29.15 -4.96
CA ALA A 304 52.16 29.93 -4.45
C ALA A 304 52.06 31.48 -4.51
N SER A 305 52.39 32.27 -3.49
CA SER A 305 53.39 32.14 -2.42
C SER A 305 53.34 33.41 -1.57
N SER A 306 53.48 33.32 -0.23
CA SER A 306 54.28 34.28 0.57
C SER A 306 54.26 33.91 2.06
N THR A 307 55.36 33.30 2.50
CA THR A 307 56.15 33.63 3.70
C THR A 307 55.50 34.41 4.86
N ALA A 308 55.37 33.74 6.02
CA ALA A 308 55.65 34.29 7.35
C ALA A 308 55.79 33.17 8.40
N PRO A 309 56.80 33.18 9.29
CA PRO A 309 56.91 32.22 10.40
C PRO A 309 56.28 32.82 11.67
N GLY A 310 55.33 32.11 12.28
CA GLY A 310 54.62 32.60 13.46
C GLY A 310 54.08 31.49 14.35
N ARG A 311 54.93 31.06 15.29
CA ARG A 311 54.65 30.54 16.65
C ARG A 311 53.47 29.58 16.89
N SER A 312 53.87 28.36 17.30
CA SER A 312 53.34 27.55 18.40
C SER A 312 51.87 27.76 18.81
N GLY A 313 51.03 26.84 18.34
CA GLY A 313 49.72 26.56 18.92
C GLY A 313 49.48 25.06 18.89
N VAL A 314 49.52 24.44 20.07
CA VAL A 314 49.18 23.04 20.33
C VAL A 314 47.78 22.77 19.78
N SER A 315 47.66 21.88 18.81
CA SER A 315 46.38 21.31 18.38
C SER A 315 46.58 19.83 18.08
N SER A 316 46.16 19.00 19.03
CA SER A 316 46.06 17.55 18.89
C SER A 316 45.17 17.21 17.70
N ARG A 317 45.80 16.92 16.55
CA ARG A 317 45.19 16.18 15.46
C ARG A 317 45.46 14.70 15.70
N THR A 318 44.49 14.01 16.28
CA THR A 318 44.35 12.56 16.11
C THR A 318 43.92 12.31 14.67
N THR A 319 44.92 12.16 13.79
CA THR A 319 44.75 11.56 12.48
C THR A 319 44.56 10.06 12.68
N ASP A 320 43.30 9.64 12.79
CA ASP A 320 42.91 8.23 12.72
C ASP A 320 43.17 7.71 11.28
N PRO A 321 44.16 6.82 11.05
CA PRO A 321 44.56 6.40 9.72
C PRO A 321 43.62 5.35 9.09
N GLU A 322 42.66 4.80 9.83
CA GLU A 322 41.87 3.67 9.35
C GLU A 322 40.64 4.06 8.50
N ARG A 323 40.28 5.35 8.45
CA ARG A 323 39.10 5.80 7.70
C ARG A 323 39.31 5.99 6.20
N ARG A 324 40.43 5.49 5.64
CA ARG A 324 40.84 5.76 4.25
C ARG A 324 40.70 4.59 3.27
N MET A 325 40.22 3.42 3.68
CA MET A 325 40.09 2.27 2.78
C MET A 325 38.73 1.59 2.90
N SER A 326 37.76 2.09 2.11
CA SER A 326 36.65 1.31 1.53
C SER A 326 35.97 2.16 0.46
N ARG A 327 36.75 2.62 -0.52
CA ARG A 327 36.20 3.13 -1.78
C ARG A 327 35.95 1.90 -2.64
N GLU A 328 34.87 1.16 -2.34
CA GLU A 328 34.43 0.10 -3.24
C GLU A 328 34.28 0.70 -4.65
N PRO A 329 34.81 0.03 -5.69
CA PRO A 329 34.59 0.46 -7.06
C PRO A 329 33.08 0.35 -7.31
N SER A 330 32.44 1.51 -7.48
CA SER A 330 31.00 1.69 -7.68
C SER A 330 30.59 1.25 -9.09
N GLY A 331 30.86 -0.01 -9.42
CA GLY A 331 30.43 -0.66 -10.66
C GLY A 331 28.93 -0.98 -10.71
N ARG A 332 28.19 -0.75 -9.62
CA ARG A 332 26.72 -0.73 -9.67
C ARG A 332 26.28 0.50 -10.45
N ARG A 333 25.87 0.27 -11.71
CA ARG A 333 25.13 1.25 -12.52
C ARG A 333 24.08 1.92 -11.64
N ARG A 334 24.12 3.25 -11.55
CA ARG A 334 23.08 4.01 -10.88
C ARG A 334 21.77 3.73 -11.61
N THR A 335 20.77 3.23 -10.89
CA THR A 335 19.45 2.98 -11.50
C THR A 335 18.75 4.30 -11.80
N PHE A 336 18.95 5.32 -10.98
CA PHE A 336 18.45 6.68 -11.20
C PHE A 336 19.55 7.69 -11.47
N GLU A 337 19.35 8.50 -12.50
CA GLU A 337 20.17 9.66 -12.80
C GLU A 337 19.33 10.94 -12.71
N PRO A 338 19.65 11.87 -11.81
CA PRO A 338 18.93 13.13 -11.70
C PRO A 338 19.19 13.98 -12.95
N THR A 339 18.14 14.65 -13.45
CA THR A 339 18.20 15.43 -14.69
C THR A 339 17.83 16.90 -14.44
N GLY A 340 18.29 17.79 -15.32
CA GLY A 340 17.97 19.21 -15.27
C GLY A 340 18.31 19.86 -13.92
N GLU A 341 17.37 20.63 -13.38
CA GLU A 341 17.56 21.34 -12.10
C GLU A 341 17.58 20.40 -10.88
N THR A 342 17.03 19.19 -11.01
CA THR A 342 17.06 18.19 -9.92
C THR A 342 18.47 17.81 -9.51
N ALA A 343 19.42 17.82 -10.47
CA ALA A 343 20.83 17.59 -10.19
C ALA A 343 21.43 18.64 -9.24
N ARG A 344 20.89 19.88 -9.23
CA ARG A 344 21.35 20.97 -8.36
C ARG A 344 20.80 20.85 -6.93
N TRP A 345 19.66 20.21 -6.75
CA TRP A 345 18.97 20.12 -5.45
C TRP A 345 19.23 18.83 -4.69
N LEU A 346 20.21 18.02 -5.12
CA LEU A 346 20.32 16.62 -4.70
C LEU A 346 20.46 16.41 -3.18
N ALA A 347 20.98 17.40 -2.46
CA ALA A 347 21.14 17.32 -1.00
C ALA A 347 19.88 17.75 -0.20
N SER A 348 18.83 18.25 -0.86
CA SER A 348 17.76 19.04 -0.22
C SER A 348 16.32 18.61 -0.56
N TYR A 349 16.10 17.48 -1.23
CA TYR A 349 14.76 17.11 -1.71
C TYR A 349 14.02 16.05 -0.88
N VAL A 350 14.69 15.46 0.11
CA VAL A 350 14.15 14.37 0.92
C VAL A 350 13.29 15.00 2.03
N ALA A 351 12.03 14.58 2.20
CA ALA A 351 11.17 15.00 3.32
C ALA A 351 11.71 14.50 4.67
N GLY A 352 12.33 13.32 4.66
CA GLY A 352 13.07 12.78 5.78
C GLY A 352 13.75 11.46 5.45
N HIS A 353 14.67 11.06 6.31
CA HIS A 353 15.35 9.78 6.19
C HIS A 353 15.53 9.10 7.55
N ARG A 354 15.66 7.77 7.49
CA ARG A 354 15.97 6.94 8.64
C ARG A 354 17.46 7.03 8.96
N ARG A 355 17.80 7.26 10.22
CA ARG A 355 19.18 7.36 10.70
C ARG A 355 19.39 6.43 11.89
N LYS A 356 20.53 5.74 11.96
CA LYS A 356 20.93 5.00 13.16
C LYS A 356 21.38 5.96 14.25
N LEU A 357 20.89 5.74 15.46
CA LEU A 357 21.31 6.40 16.69
C LEU A 357 22.55 5.71 17.27
N GLN A 358 23.23 6.37 18.22
CA GLN A 358 24.27 5.72 19.01
C GLN A 358 23.67 4.67 19.95
N ALA A 359 24.48 3.72 20.41
CA ALA A 359 24.02 2.71 21.37
C ALA A 359 23.46 3.39 22.62
N GLY A 360 22.29 2.92 23.09
CA GLY A 360 21.59 3.46 24.25
C GLY A 360 20.71 4.69 23.98
N GLN A 361 20.67 5.22 22.75
CA GLN A 361 19.76 6.31 22.37
C GLN A 361 18.47 5.76 21.78
N GLU A 362 17.36 6.45 22.09
CA GLU A 362 16.03 6.17 21.54
C GLU A 362 15.54 7.32 20.64
N ALA A 363 14.65 7.00 19.70
CA ALA A 363 13.98 8.03 18.92
C ALA A 363 13.12 8.90 19.84
N SER A 364 13.06 10.20 19.58
CA SER A 364 12.04 11.03 20.22
C SER A 364 10.65 10.59 19.78
N ALA A 365 9.64 10.78 20.63
CA ALA A 365 8.24 10.52 20.30
C ALA A 365 7.79 11.26 19.04
N SER A 366 8.28 12.49 18.83
CA SER A 366 8.03 13.28 17.62
C SER A 366 8.64 12.67 16.36
N ALA A 367 9.86 12.13 16.44
CA ALA A 367 10.50 11.45 15.31
C ALA A 367 9.75 10.16 14.95
N ALA A 368 9.33 9.39 15.95
CA ALA A 368 8.51 8.20 15.74
C ALA A 368 7.15 8.54 15.12
N ALA A 369 6.46 9.57 15.61
CA ALA A 369 5.20 10.04 15.05
C ALA A 369 5.36 10.50 13.58
N ASN A 370 6.39 11.29 13.29
CA ASN A 370 6.69 11.77 11.94
C ASN A 370 7.06 10.63 10.97
N ALA A 371 7.73 9.58 11.45
CA ALA A 371 7.97 8.39 10.64
C ALA A 371 6.66 7.63 10.36
N ALA A 372 5.80 7.51 11.37
CA ALA A 372 4.53 6.81 11.24
C ALA A 372 3.58 7.49 10.24
N THR A 373 3.54 8.83 10.18
CA THR A 373 2.68 9.57 9.24
C THR A 373 2.97 9.27 7.77
N ILE A 374 4.21 8.89 7.44
CA ILE A 374 4.61 8.47 6.09
C ILE A 374 4.66 6.94 5.93
N GLY A 375 4.31 6.19 6.98
CA GLY A 375 4.25 4.73 7.00
C GLY A 375 5.58 4.02 7.26
N ILE A 376 6.53 4.68 7.91
CA ILE A 376 7.82 4.08 8.28
C ILE A 376 7.78 3.64 9.74
N ALA A 377 7.99 2.35 9.98
CA ALA A 377 8.22 1.81 11.31
C ALA A 377 9.71 1.91 11.65
N LEU A 378 10.05 2.72 12.66
CA LEU A 378 11.42 2.79 13.19
C LEU A 378 11.72 1.55 14.03
N ARG A 379 12.91 0.99 13.87
CA ARG A 379 13.42 -0.08 14.75
C ARG A 379 14.07 0.52 15.99
N SER A 380 14.36 -0.33 16.97
CA SER A 380 15.19 0.08 18.12
C SER A 380 16.55 0.61 17.63
N GLY A 381 16.99 1.75 18.18
CA GLY A 381 18.21 2.44 17.77
C GLY A 381 18.13 3.17 16.43
N GLU A 382 16.94 3.38 15.85
CA GLU A 382 16.74 4.21 14.66
C GLU A 382 15.95 5.48 15.01
N THR A 383 16.18 6.57 14.27
CA THR A 383 15.41 7.82 14.36
C THR A 383 15.01 8.30 12.96
N TRP A 384 14.03 9.19 12.91
CA TRP A 384 13.62 9.88 11.70
C TRP A 384 14.14 11.32 11.68
N VAL A 385 14.82 11.68 10.61
CA VAL A 385 15.40 13.02 10.44
C VAL A 385 14.79 13.67 9.23
N SER A 386 14.01 14.73 9.45
CA SER A 386 13.62 15.65 8.39
C SER A 386 14.78 16.61 8.12
N PRO A 387 15.40 16.59 6.92
CA PRO A 387 16.46 17.53 6.61
C PRO A 387 15.88 18.96 6.54
N HIS A 388 16.71 19.93 6.90
CA HIS A 388 16.38 21.34 6.72
C HIS A 388 16.48 21.65 5.23
N THR A 389 15.35 21.73 4.54
CA THR A 389 15.29 22.12 3.13
C THR A 389 15.49 23.63 3.03
N ARG A 390 16.71 24.08 2.73
CA ARG A 390 16.98 25.50 2.40
C ARG A 390 17.02 25.68 0.89
N GLY A 391 16.27 26.66 0.38
CA GLY A 391 16.40 27.14 -1.00
C GLY A 391 15.70 26.30 -2.07
N VAL A 392 14.86 25.32 -1.69
CA VAL A 392 14.03 24.58 -2.64
C VAL A 392 12.67 25.29 -2.78
N PRO A 393 12.28 25.75 -3.97
CA PRO A 393 10.98 26.39 -4.15
C PRO A 393 9.82 25.44 -3.85
N PRO A 394 8.70 25.94 -3.31
CA PRO A 394 7.50 25.12 -3.16
C PRO A 394 7.00 24.65 -4.54
N GLY A 395 6.47 23.44 -4.61
CA GLY A 395 5.85 22.92 -5.83
C GLY A 395 6.81 22.46 -6.93
N ILE A 396 8.13 22.43 -6.69
CA ILE A 396 9.04 21.81 -7.66
C ILE A 396 8.73 20.33 -7.86
N ARG A 397 9.14 19.83 -9.03
CA ARG A 397 9.13 18.42 -9.39
C ARG A 397 10.57 17.96 -9.57
N LEU A 398 10.88 16.79 -9.04
CA LEU A 398 12.18 16.16 -9.19
C LEU A 398 12.14 15.27 -10.42
N HIS A 399 13.16 15.33 -11.26
CA HIS A 399 13.23 14.63 -12.53
C HIS A 399 14.40 13.66 -12.56
N PHE A 400 14.11 12.39 -12.84
CA PHE A 400 15.10 11.33 -12.95
C PHE A 400 14.97 10.59 -14.28
N ALA A 401 16.09 10.23 -14.89
CA ALA A 401 16.15 9.14 -15.86
C ALA A 401 16.27 7.83 -15.06
N TRP A 402 15.47 6.83 -15.42
CA TRP A 402 15.44 5.54 -14.75
C TRP A 402 15.84 4.40 -15.70
N ASN A 403 16.90 3.71 -15.34
CA ASN A 403 17.34 2.47 -15.97
C ASN A 403 16.58 1.29 -15.36
N ALA A 404 15.30 1.15 -15.74
CA ALA A 404 14.43 0.08 -15.26
C ALA A 404 15.02 -1.31 -15.57
N PRO A 405 14.71 -2.35 -14.75
CA PRO A 405 15.13 -3.72 -15.04
C PRO A 405 14.72 -4.17 -16.45
N LYS A 406 15.56 -5.00 -17.07
CA LYS A 406 15.34 -5.49 -18.45
C LYS A 406 14.00 -6.18 -18.65
N ALA A 407 13.47 -6.83 -17.61
CA ALA A 407 12.14 -7.43 -17.58
C ALA A 407 11.01 -6.46 -17.99
N PHE A 408 11.21 -5.14 -17.86
CA PHE A 408 10.26 -4.11 -18.26
C PHE A 408 10.61 -3.38 -19.57
N SER A 409 11.71 -3.78 -20.23
CA SER A 409 12.17 -3.12 -21.46
C SER A 409 11.34 -3.51 -22.69
N ASP A 410 10.78 -4.71 -22.70
CA ASP A 410 9.85 -5.14 -23.74
C ASP A 410 8.41 -4.86 -23.27
N PRO A 411 7.66 -3.96 -23.93
CA PRO A 411 6.29 -3.68 -23.56
C PRO A 411 5.36 -4.89 -23.70
N ARG A 412 5.75 -5.90 -24.49
CA ARG A 412 4.99 -7.14 -24.71
C ARG A 412 5.38 -8.27 -23.75
N ALA A 413 6.57 -8.24 -23.16
CA ALA A 413 7.04 -9.28 -22.25
C ALA A 413 6.26 -9.34 -20.92
N GLY A 414 5.42 -8.33 -20.64
CA GLY A 414 4.52 -8.32 -19.49
C GLY A 414 3.21 -9.08 -19.70
N ALA A 415 2.78 -9.29 -20.95
CA ALA A 415 1.49 -9.88 -21.26
C ALA A 415 1.66 -11.32 -21.78
N VAL A 416 1.51 -12.29 -20.88
CA VAL A 416 1.31 -13.67 -21.33
C VAL A 416 -0.07 -13.71 -21.95
N ALA A 417 -0.14 -13.64 -23.29
CA ALA A 417 -1.37 -13.88 -24.01
C ALA A 417 -1.92 -15.22 -23.51
N ARG A 418 -3.05 -15.21 -22.79
CA ARG A 418 -3.79 -16.45 -22.54
C ARG A 418 -4.07 -17.04 -23.91
N ALA A 419 -3.33 -18.09 -24.26
CA ALA A 419 -3.72 -18.96 -25.35
C ALA A 419 -5.18 -19.32 -25.06
N ARG A 420 -6.09 -18.90 -25.94
CA ARG A 420 -7.53 -19.17 -25.81
C ARG A 420 -7.73 -20.68 -25.89
N GLY A 421 -7.58 -21.35 -24.76
CA GLY A 421 -8.03 -22.71 -24.51
C GLY A 421 -9.43 -22.67 -23.92
N VAL A 422 -10.39 -22.15 -24.69
CA VAL A 422 -11.80 -22.51 -24.53
C VAL A 422 -12.06 -23.51 -25.65
N GLN A 423 -11.81 -24.79 -25.36
CA GLN A 423 -12.52 -25.86 -26.07
C GLN A 423 -13.93 -25.94 -25.49
N ALA A 424 -14.87 -26.15 -26.42
CA ALA A 424 -16.32 -26.03 -26.29
C ALA A 424 -16.95 -26.90 -25.20
#